data_AF-A0A9D4GSS5-F1
#
_entry.id   AF-A0A9D4GSS5-F1
#
_cell.length_a   1.000
_cell.length_b   1.000
_cell.length_c   1.000
_cell.angle_alpha   90.00
_cell.angle_beta   90.00
_cell.angle_gamma   90.00
#
_symmetry.space_group_name_H-M   'P 1'
#
loop_
_entity.id
_entity.type
_entity.pdbx_description
1 polymer ?
#
loop_
_entity_poly.entity_id
_entity_poly.type
_entity_poly.pdbx_seq_one_letter_code
_entity_poly.pdbx_strand_id
1 'polypeptide(L)'
;MLPVAVVLLGLLSTSYGALQLKPYNETALSMFLANDFNHDGVITLVELESSFDKYDANGDGIESRHEYTEYICAVSPSLYQLSHWLFDDYDFNHDHHLTKQDYDSLFAVMDANHDGNVTPDEFIVYWERIFPKYETSGQHGQHFAHGNSACH
;
A
#
# COMPACT_ATOMS: atom_id res chain seq x y z
N MET A 1 -0.45 18.49 6.76
CA MET A 1 -1.08 17.17 6.83
C MET A 1 -0.68 16.47 5.56
N LEU A 2 0.25 15.52 5.64
CA LEU A 2 0.79 14.84 4.47
C LEU A 2 -0.31 13.92 3.91
N PRO A 3 -0.65 13.99 2.60
CA PRO A 3 -1.57 13.03 2.00
C PRO A 3 -0.88 11.66 2.07
N VAL A 4 -1.59 10.63 2.50
CA VAL A 4 -1.10 9.30 2.94
C VAL A 4 -1.07 8.32 1.74
N ALA A 5 -0.16 8.44 0.74
CA ALA A 5 -0.16 7.57 -0.48
C ALA A 5 0.35 6.17 -0.23
N VAL A 6 -0.28 5.61 0.76
CA VAL A 6 0.15 4.47 1.48
C VAL A 6 -1.06 3.95 2.22
N VAL A 7 -2.16 3.82 1.49
CA VAL A 7 -3.33 3.03 1.88
C VAL A 7 -2.90 1.66 2.44
N LEU A 8 -1.67 1.23 2.11
CA LEU A 8 -1.11 -0.03 2.50
C LEU A 8 0.38 0.00 2.91
N LEU A 9 1.03 1.15 3.18
CA LEU A 9 2.42 1.17 3.73
C LEU A 9 2.72 2.32 4.71
N GLY A 10 1.70 3.00 5.24
CA GLY A 10 1.83 4.31 5.91
C GLY A 10 2.74 4.39 7.15
N LEU A 11 3.24 3.25 7.64
CA LEU A 11 4.13 3.20 8.80
C LEU A 11 5.45 2.43 8.56
N LEU A 12 5.70 1.89 7.37
CA LEU A 12 6.95 1.15 7.12
C LEU A 12 8.19 2.05 7.05
N SER A 13 8.03 3.38 7.21
CA SER A 13 9.07 4.38 7.02
C SER A 13 9.83 4.77 8.29
N THR A 14 9.49 4.27 9.48
CA THR A 14 10.01 4.84 10.75
C THR A 14 11.29 4.21 11.32
N SER A 15 12.04 3.37 10.58
CA SER A 15 13.38 2.99 11.02
C SER A 15 14.38 3.04 9.88
N TYR A 16 15.40 3.88 10.03
CA TYR A 16 16.59 3.94 9.18
C TYR A 16 17.24 2.54 9.10
N GLY A 17 16.89 1.75 8.08
CA GLY A 17 17.29 0.37 7.93
C GLY A 17 16.61 -0.34 6.75
N ALA A 18 16.88 -1.63 6.59
CA ALA A 18 16.16 -2.47 5.63
C ALA A 18 14.69 -2.59 6.04
N LEU A 19 13.81 -2.63 5.05
CA LEU A 19 12.38 -2.86 5.22
C LEU A 19 12.15 -4.16 6.02
N GLN A 20 11.66 -4.04 7.25
CA GLN A 20 11.37 -5.18 8.12
C GLN A 20 9.86 -5.37 8.22
N LEU A 21 9.36 -6.40 7.52
CA LEU A 21 7.93 -6.75 7.51
C LEU A 21 7.53 -7.70 8.63
N LYS A 22 8.49 -8.39 9.24
CA LYS A 22 8.22 -9.39 10.28
C LYS A 22 8.34 -8.77 11.69
N PRO A 23 7.43 -9.14 12.62
CA PRO A 23 6.33 -10.10 12.43
C PRO A 23 5.14 -9.45 11.68
N TYR A 24 4.59 -10.17 10.70
CA TYR A 24 3.62 -9.62 9.73
C TYR A 24 2.36 -9.06 10.36
N ASN A 25 1.85 -9.72 11.40
CA ASN A 25 0.67 -9.29 12.12
C ASN A 25 0.85 -7.92 12.81
N GLU A 26 2.01 -7.67 13.43
CA GLU A 26 2.28 -6.38 14.10
C GLU A 26 2.45 -5.25 13.08
N THR A 27 3.14 -5.54 11.98
CA THR A 27 3.29 -4.62 10.85
C THR A 27 1.92 -4.30 10.23
N ALA A 28 1.10 -5.31 9.97
CA ALA A 28 -0.25 -5.14 9.43
C ALA A 28 -1.16 -4.38 10.39
N LEU A 29 -1.14 -4.68 11.69
CA LEU A 29 -1.91 -3.96 12.69
C LEU A 29 -1.49 -2.48 12.75
N SER A 30 -0.19 -2.20 12.70
CA SER A 30 0.29 -0.81 12.66
C SER A 30 -0.28 -0.12 11.42
N MET A 31 -0.18 -0.75 10.26
CA MET A 31 -0.72 -0.21 9.02
C MET A 31 -2.24 -0.02 9.06
N PHE A 32 -2.99 -0.89 9.70
CA PHE A 32 -4.42 -0.70 9.92
C PHE A 32 -4.69 0.61 10.67
N LEU A 33 -4.01 0.82 11.81
CA LEU A 33 -4.18 2.03 12.64
C LEU A 33 -3.82 3.33 11.92
N ALA A 34 -2.95 3.26 10.91
CA ALA A 34 -2.62 4.42 10.07
C ALA A 34 -3.65 4.70 8.97
N ASN A 35 -4.47 3.71 8.61
CA ASN A 35 -5.45 3.78 7.54
C ASN A 35 -6.89 3.95 8.03
N ASP A 36 -7.17 3.57 9.28
CA ASP A 36 -8.37 3.96 10.02
C ASP A 36 -8.31 5.46 10.37
N PHE A 37 -8.77 6.30 9.45
CA PHE A 37 -8.61 7.76 9.51
C PHE A 37 -9.50 8.43 10.56
N ASN A 38 -10.72 7.94 10.71
CA ASN A 38 -11.68 8.48 11.67
C ASN A 38 -11.52 7.83 13.06
N HIS A 39 -10.68 6.79 13.16
CA HIS A 39 -10.41 6.02 14.37
C HIS A 39 -11.64 5.34 14.96
N ASP A 40 -12.56 4.87 14.10
CA ASP A 40 -13.76 4.15 14.50
C ASP A 40 -13.56 2.62 14.57
N GLY A 41 -12.36 2.15 14.24
CA GLY A 41 -11.96 0.75 14.35
C GLY A 41 -12.29 -0.08 13.13
N VAL A 42 -12.72 0.53 12.01
CA VAL A 42 -12.88 -0.13 10.72
C VAL A 42 -12.31 0.74 9.59
N ILE A 43 -12.08 0.12 8.43
CA ILE A 43 -11.80 0.84 7.18
C ILE A 43 -12.96 0.59 6.24
N THR A 44 -13.59 1.66 5.78
CA THR A 44 -14.70 1.62 4.82
C THR A 44 -14.23 1.90 3.40
N LEU A 45 -15.03 1.53 2.41
CA LEU A 45 -14.75 1.87 1.01
C LEU A 45 -14.64 3.39 0.81
N VAL A 46 -15.45 4.17 1.52
CA VAL A 46 -15.42 5.63 1.45
C VAL A 46 -14.08 6.20 1.92
N GLU A 47 -13.49 5.62 2.97
CA GLU A 47 -12.17 6.04 3.46
C GLU A 47 -11.05 5.66 2.50
N LEU A 48 -11.20 4.50 1.85
CA LEU A 48 -10.30 4.03 0.81
C LEU A 48 -10.36 4.96 -0.43
N GLU A 49 -11.55 5.23 -0.97
CA GLU A 49 -11.77 6.13 -2.11
C GLU A 49 -11.34 7.57 -1.81
N SER A 50 -11.61 8.07 -0.60
CA SER A 50 -11.16 9.40 -0.17
C SER A 50 -9.64 9.54 -0.11
N SER A 51 -8.92 8.41 -0.08
CA SER A 51 -7.47 8.38 -0.19
C SER A 51 -7.02 8.47 -1.64
N PHE A 52 -7.67 7.73 -2.55
CA PHE A 52 -7.42 7.79 -4.01
C PHE A 52 -7.49 9.21 -4.56
N ASP A 53 -8.55 9.96 -4.21
CA ASP A 53 -8.75 11.34 -4.69
C ASP A 53 -7.62 12.32 -4.26
N LYS A 54 -6.74 11.92 -3.34
CA LYS A 54 -5.56 12.71 -2.93
C LYS A 54 -4.31 12.41 -3.77
N TYR A 55 -4.25 11.30 -4.51
CA TYR A 55 -3.08 10.88 -5.31
C TYR A 55 -3.28 11.01 -6.80
N ASP A 56 -4.52 10.99 -7.27
CA ASP A 56 -4.90 11.47 -8.59
C ASP A 56 -4.58 12.98 -8.70
N ALA A 57 -3.28 13.27 -8.80
CA ALA A 57 -2.72 14.60 -8.67
C ALA A 57 -3.14 15.50 -9.83
N ASN A 58 -3.42 14.88 -10.97
CA ASN A 58 -3.85 15.55 -12.18
C ASN A 58 -5.39 15.57 -12.32
N GLY A 59 -6.12 14.71 -11.60
CA GLY A 59 -7.58 14.67 -11.53
C GLY A 59 -8.24 13.92 -12.68
N ASP A 60 -7.54 13.00 -13.35
CA ASP A 60 -8.04 12.23 -14.50
C ASP A 60 -8.71 10.90 -14.11
N GLY A 61 -8.76 10.60 -12.82
CA GLY A 61 -9.33 9.37 -12.27
C GLY A 61 -8.41 8.17 -12.41
N ILE A 62 -7.11 8.39 -12.66
CA ILE A 62 -6.10 7.36 -12.87
C ILE A 62 -4.87 7.65 -12.01
N GLU A 63 -4.48 6.70 -11.17
CA GLU A 63 -3.17 6.71 -10.54
C GLU A 63 -2.17 5.98 -11.46
N SER A 64 -1.39 6.75 -12.23
CA SER A 64 -0.36 6.18 -13.07
C SER A 64 0.84 5.70 -12.25
N ARG A 65 1.61 4.75 -12.80
CA ARG A 65 2.88 4.34 -12.18
C ARG A 65 3.82 5.51 -11.92
N HIS A 66 3.84 6.51 -12.80
CA HIS A 66 4.70 7.68 -12.65
C HIS A 66 4.32 8.50 -11.42
N GLU A 67 3.04 8.86 -11.27
CA GLU A 67 2.53 9.61 -10.11
C GLU A 67 2.78 8.84 -8.81
N TYR A 68 2.52 7.54 -8.83
CA TYR A 68 2.75 6.64 -7.71
C TYR A 68 4.24 6.58 -7.31
N THR A 69 5.16 6.44 -8.28
CA THR A 69 6.61 6.45 -8.02
C THR A 69 7.09 7.79 -7.50
N GLU A 70 6.70 8.90 -8.14
CA GLU A 70 7.13 10.25 -7.74
C GLU A 70 6.75 10.54 -6.29
N TYR A 71 5.53 10.19 -5.90
CA TYR A 71 5.08 10.36 -4.54
C TYR A 71 5.89 9.51 -3.55
N ILE A 72 6.07 8.20 -3.80
CA ILE A 72 6.82 7.32 -2.88
C ILE A 72 8.25 7.79 -2.72
N CYS A 73 8.86 8.27 -3.79
CA CYS A 73 10.18 8.87 -3.75
C CYS A 73 10.25 10.17 -2.97
N ALA A 74 9.18 10.95 -2.94
CA ALA A 74 9.11 12.15 -2.10
C ALA A 74 8.95 11.83 -0.61
N VAL A 75 8.19 10.78 -0.25
CA VAL A 75 7.83 10.51 1.15
C VAL A 75 8.62 9.41 1.84
N SER A 76 8.96 8.34 1.11
CA SER A 76 9.65 7.17 1.67
C SER A 76 10.38 6.37 0.57
N PRO A 77 11.55 6.85 0.10
CA PRO A 77 12.36 6.17 -0.91
C PRO A 77 12.71 4.72 -0.58
N SER A 78 12.79 4.37 0.72
CA SER A 78 13.04 3.00 1.20
C SER A 78 11.95 2.01 0.80
N LEU A 79 10.75 2.50 0.49
CA LEU A 79 9.61 1.68 0.10
C LEU A 79 9.52 1.46 -1.42
N TYR A 80 10.39 2.07 -2.22
CA TYR A 80 10.33 2.00 -3.69
C TYR A 80 10.09 0.58 -4.24
N GLN A 81 10.84 -0.42 -3.77
CA GLN A 81 10.70 -1.78 -4.30
C GLN A 81 9.38 -2.42 -3.91
N LEU A 82 8.95 -2.25 -2.65
CA LEU A 82 7.67 -2.77 -2.17
C LEU A 82 6.50 -2.05 -2.84
N SER A 83 6.59 -0.73 -3.02
CA SER A 83 5.52 0.05 -3.64
C SER A 83 5.30 -0.37 -5.09
N HIS A 84 6.36 -0.56 -5.89
CA HIS A 84 6.24 -1.02 -7.27
C HIS A 84 5.67 -2.43 -7.38
N TRP A 85 6.07 -3.33 -6.48
CA TRP A 85 5.49 -4.67 -6.42
C TRP A 85 3.99 -4.63 -6.08
N LEU A 86 3.59 -3.76 -5.14
CA LEU A 86 2.19 -3.60 -4.77
C LEU A 86 1.36 -2.92 -5.86
N PHE A 87 1.94 -1.99 -6.62
CA PHE A 87 1.27 -1.42 -7.78
C PHE A 87 0.83 -2.53 -8.73
N ASP A 88 1.72 -3.50 -9.01
CA ASP A 88 1.42 -4.63 -9.88
C ASP A 88 0.40 -5.61 -9.26
N ASP A 89 0.40 -5.75 -7.93
CA ASP A 89 -0.56 -6.59 -7.19
C ASP A 89 -1.97 -5.96 -7.14
N TYR A 90 -2.06 -4.62 -7.14
CA TYR A 90 -3.33 -3.88 -7.10
C TYR A 90 -3.92 -3.63 -8.49
N ASP A 91 -3.11 -3.70 -9.55
CA ASP A 91 -3.56 -3.59 -10.94
C ASP A 91 -4.31 -4.87 -11.37
N PHE A 92 -5.56 -5.01 -10.92
CA PHE A 92 -6.37 -6.22 -11.10
C PHE A 92 -6.74 -6.48 -12.56
N ASN A 93 -6.93 -5.41 -13.33
CA ASN A 93 -7.28 -5.50 -14.75
C ASN A 93 -6.04 -5.59 -15.66
N HIS A 94 -4.83 -5.41 -15.10
CA HIS A 94 -3.53 -5.45 -15.77
C HIS A 94 -3.39 -4.43 -16.91
N ASP A 95 -4.01 -3.25 -16.76
CA ASP A 95 -3.94 -2.16 -17.74
C ASP A 95 -2.85 -1.12 -17.43
N HIS A 96 -2.08 -1.33 -16.35
CA HIS A 96 -1.02 -0.46 -15.84
C HIS A 96 -1.48 0.87 -15.26
N HIS A 97 -2.74 0.95 -14.86
CA HIS A 97 -3.33 2.08 -14.16
C HIS A 97 -4.06 1.57 -12.92
N LEU A 98 -3.95 2.30 -11.82
CA LEU A 98 -4.82 2.05 -10.67
C LEU A 98 -6.00 3.00 -10.77
N THR A 99 -7.19 2.44 -10.81
CA THR A 99 -8.46 3.18 -10.91
C THR A 99 -9.34 2.87 -9.71
N LYS A 100 -10.44 3.61 -9.54
CA LYS A 100 -11.43 3.30 -8.49
C LYS A 100 -11.91 1.84 -8.55
N GLN A 101 -12.01 1.26 -9.74
CA GLN A 101 -12.40 -0.15 -9.91
C GLN A 101 -11.38 -1.14 -9.30
N ASP A 102 -10.09 -0.83 -9.38
CA ASP A 102 -9.03 -1.64 -8.79
C ASP A 102 -9.07 -1.54 -7.27
N TYR A 103 -9.35 -0.35 -6.74
CA TYR A 103 -9.55 -0.11 -5.32
C TYR A 103 -10.82 -0.80 -4.78
N ASP A 104 -11.93 -0.78 -5.52
CA ASP A 104 -13.14 -1.54 -5.19
C ASP A 104 -12.84 -3.04 -5.11
N SER A 105 -12.05 -3.55 -6.05
CA SER A 105 -11.65 -4.96 -6.10
C SER A 105 -10.75 -5.32 -4.92
N LEU A 106 -9.78 -4.46 -4.59
CA LEU A 106 -8.93 -4.59 -3.42
C LEU A 106 -9.76 -4.60 -2.13
N PHE A 107 -10.71 -3.67 -1.98
CA PHE A 107 -11.61 -3.62 -0.84
C PHE A 107 -12.40 -4.91 -0.69
N ALA A 108 -13.01 -5.40 -1.77
CA ALA A 108 -13.79 -6.64 -1.75
C ALA A 108 -12.96 -7.89 -1.40
N VAL A 109 -11.65 -7.87 -1.68
CA VAL A 109 -10.72 -8.94 -1.25
C VAL A 109 -10.38 -8.84 0.23
N MET A 110 -10.27 -7.63 0.78
CA MET A 110 -9.99 -7.40 2.20
C MET A 110 -11.23 -7.62 3.08
N ASP A 111 -12.40 -7.11 2.67
CA ASP A 111 -13.69 -7.31 3.33
C ASP A 111 -14.19 -8.75 3.08
N ALA A 112 -13.59 -9.69 3.80
CA ALA A 112 -13.77 -11.12 3.58
C ALA A 112 -15.18 -11.60 3.95
N ASN A 113 -15.87 -10.88 4.83
CA ASN A 113 -17.22 -11.22 5.25
C ASN A 113 -18.32 -10.46 4.46
N HIS A 114 -17.93 -9.45 3.68
CA HIS A 114 -18.79 -8.62 2.83
C HIS A 114 -19.83 -7.80 3.60
N ASP A 115 -19.47 -7.29 4.79
CA ASP A 115 -20.33 -6.43 5.61
C ASP A 115 -20.14 -4.92 5.32
N GLY A 116 -19.22 -4.58 4.42
CA GLY A 116 -18.90 -3.21 4.04
C GLY A 116 -17.85 -2.54 4.91
N ASN A 117 -17.22 -3.28 5.84
CA ASN A 117 -16.16 -2.81 6.70
C ASN A 117 -14.98 -3.79 6.68
N VAL A 118 -13.77 -3.25 6.61
CA VAL A 118 -12.56 -4.03 6.84
C VAL A 118 -12.16 -3.86 8.30
N THR A 119 -12.27 -4.93 9.07
CA THR A 119 -11.83 -4.98 10.47
C THR A 119 -10.31 -5.17 10.58
N PRO A 120 -9.70 -4.95 11.78
CA PRO A 120 -8.28 -5.24 11.98
C PRO A 120 -7.90 -6.68 11.65
N ASP A 121 -8.76 -7.64 11.98
CA ASP A 121 -8.49 -9.07 11.73
C ASP A 121 -8.48 -9.37 10.23
N GLU A 122 -9.43 -8.84 9.47
CA GLU A 122 -9.48 -8.96 8.01
C GLU A 122 -8.28 -8.32 7.34
N PHE A 123 -7.90 -7.13 7.79
CA PHE A 123 -6.71 -6.42 7.31
C PHE A 123 -5.43 -7.23 7.59
N ILE A 124 -5.27 -7.74 8.81
CA ILE A 124 -4.11 -8.58 9.18
C ILE A 124 -4.05 -9.85 8.31
N VAL A 125 -5.17 -10.55 8.16
CA VAL A 125 -5.24 -11.78 7.35
C VAL A 125 -4.88 -11.52 5.90
N TYR A 126 -5.32 -10.38 5.34
CA TYR A 126 -4.92 -9.95 4.00
C TYR A 126 -3.39 -9.78 3.91
N TRP A 127 -2.80 -9.01 4.81
CA TRP A 127 -1.37 -8.70 4.80
C TRP A 127 -0.44 -9.87 5.10
N GLU A 128 -0.87 -10.79 5.95
CA GLU A 128 -0.15 -12.03 6.19
C GLU A 128 -0.06 -12.91 4.93
N ARG A 129 -0.89 -12.66 3.91
CA ARG A 129 -0.77 -13.30 2.59
C ARG A 129 0.11 -12.50 1.64
N ILE A 130 0.11 -11.17 1.75
CA ILE A 130 0.84 -10.28 0.85
C ILE A 130 2.34 -10.22 1.18
N PHE A 131 2.71 -9.99 2.44
CA PHE A 131 4.12 -9.82 2.79
C PHE A 131 5.01 -11.03 2.46
N PRO A 132 4.59 -12.30 2.69
CA PRO A 132 5.40 -13.44 2.25
C PRO A 132 5.53 -13.53 0.72
N LYS A 133 4.49 -13.17 -0.05
CA LYS A 133 4.55 -13.17 -1.52
C LYS A 133 5.59 -12.16 -2.00
N TYR A 134 5.61 -10.96 -1.42
CA TYR A 134 6.63 -9.97 -1.73
C TYR A 134 8.04 -10.51 -1.43
N GLU A 135 8.27 -11.05 -0.23
CA GLU A 135 9.59 -11.58 0.16
C GLU A 135 10.05 -12.75 -0.73
N THR A 136 9.12 -13.59 -1.19
CA THR A 136 9.43 -14.78 -2.01
C THR A 136 9.47 -14.51 -3.52
N SER A 137 8.97 -13.36 -3.98
CA SER A 137 8.92 -12.98 -5.41
C SER A 137 10.29 -12.85 -6.08
N GLY A 138 11.40 -13.01 -5.36
CA GLY A 138 12.75 -12.96 -5.90
C GLY A 138 13.21 -11.55 -6.31
N GLN A 139 12.32 -10.54 -6.24
CA GLN A 139 12.66 -9.14 -6.47
C GLN A 139 13.56 -8.55 -5.38
N HIS A 140 13.70 -9.25 -4.24
CA HIS A 140 14.66 -8.94 -3.17
C HIS A 140 16.07 -9.57 -3.38
N GLY A 141 16.31 -10.21 -4.54
CA GLY A 141 17.46 -11.08 -4.80
C GLY A 141 18.64 -10.48 -5.57
N GLN A 142 18.86 -9.17 -5.54
CA GLN A 142 20.12 -8.56 -5.99
C GLN A 142 20.62 -7.58 -4.93
N HIS A 143 21.85 -7.83 -4.47
CA HIS A 143 22.60 -7.00 -3.56
C HIS A 143 22.57 -5.51 -3.98
N PHE A 144 21.87 -4.68 -3.23
CA PHE A 144 22.19 -3.26 -3.14
C PHE A 144 22.65 -2.95 -1.71
N ALA A 145 23.83 -3.48 -1.39
CA ALA A 145 24.78 -2.63 -0.70
C ALA A 145 24.98 -1.39 -1.58
N HIS A 146 25.00 -0.21 -0.95
CA HIS A 146 25.07 1.14 -1.53
C HIS A 146 23.73 1.85 -1.63
N GLY A 147 23.55 2.81 -0.72
CA GLY A 147 22.54 3.84 -0.80
C GLY A 147 22.77 4.75 -2.01
N ASN A 148 22.20 4.35 -3.14
CA ASN A 148 21.77 5.24 -4.21
C ASN A 148 20.34 4.82 -4.54
N SER A 149 19.41 5.67 -4.16
CA SER A 149 17.97 5.49 -4.31
C SER A 149 17.58 5.31 -5.77
N ALA A 150 16.69 4.35 -6.04
CA ALA A 150 15.95 4.27 -7.31
C ALA A 150 15.02 5.49 -7.51
N CYS A 151 14.84 6.27 -6.45
CA CYS A 151 14.38 7.65 -6.48
C CYS A 151 15.56 8.54 -6.87
N HIS A 152 15.47 9.17 -8.04
CA HIS A 152 16.55 9.97 -8.63
C HIS A 152 16.99 11.15 -7.77
#